data_AF-A0A925ECL9-F1
#
_entry.id   AF-A0A925ECL9-F1
#
_cell.length_a   1.000
_cell.length_b   1.000
_cell.length_c   1.000
_cell.angle_alpha   90.00
_cell.angle_beta   90.00
_cell.angle_gamma   90.00
#
_symmetry.space_group_name_H-M   'P 1'
#
loop_
_entity.id
_entity.type
_entity.pdbx_description
1 polymer ?
#
loop_
_entity_poly.entity_id
_entity_poly.type
_entity_poly.pdbx_seq_one_letter_code
_entity_poly.pdbx_strand_id
1 'polypeptide(L)' 'MAETWNKKEREKKKQQNKKEKAERKQERKENAKDGKSFDDMIAYLDENGNLSNKPPDPRKKIINKLE' A
#
# COMPACT_ATOMS: atom_id res chain seq x y z
N MET A 1 -22.26 23.26 -35.39
CA MET A 1 -21.87 22.77 -34.04
C MET A 1 -20.37 22.93 -33.89
N ALA A 2 -19.93 24.01 -33.25
CA ALA A 2 -18.51 24.22 -32.96
C ALA A 2 -18.25 23.70 -31.54
N GLU A 3 -17.65 22.53 -31.41
CA GLU A 3 -17.09 22.10 -30.14
C GLU A 3 -15.97 23.09 -29.77
N THR A 4 -16.18 23.86 -28.72
CA THR A 4 -15.20 24.84 -28.27
C THR A 4 -13.93 24.13 -27.84
N TRP A 5 -12.77 24.67 -28.23
CA TRP A 5 -11.44 24.11 -27.91
C TRP A 5 -11.29 23.70 -26.43
N ASN A 6 -11.87 24.50 -25.52
CA ASN A 6 -11.90 24.22 -24.09
C ASN A 6 -12.62 22.91 -23.71
N LYS A 7 -13.68 22.51 -24.43
CA LYS A 7 -14.37 21.24 -24.18
C LYS A 7 -13.48 20.06 -24.58
N LYS A 8 -12.80 20.14 -25.73
CA LYS A 8 -11.88 19.11 -26.23
C LYS A 8 -10.66 18.92 -25.32
N GLU A 9 -10.06 20.01 -24.87
CA GLU A 9 -8.96 20.01 -23.89
C GLU A 9 -9.38 19.36 -22.57
N ARG A 10 -10.57 19.70 -22.06
CA ARG A 10 -11.09 19.13 -20.80
C ARG A 10 -11.33 17.63 -20.90
N GLU A 11 -11.85 17.15 -22.02
CA GLU A 11 -12.06 15.73 -22.25
C GLU A 11 -10.74 14.97 -22.40
N LYS A 12 -9.77 15.54 -23.12
CA LYS A 12 -8.42 14.97 -23.24
C LYS A 12 -7.76 14.81 -21.87
N LYS A 13 -7.82 15.83 -21.01
CA LYS A 13 -7.30 15.78 -19.64
C LYS A 13 -8.00 14.72 -18.79
N LYS A 14 -9.33 14.59 -18.90
CA LYS A 14 -10.08 13.54 -18.19
C LYS A 14 -9.68 12.13 -18.67
N GLN A 15 -9.49 11.93 -19.97
CA GLN A 15 -9.05 10.65 -20.51
C GLN A 15 -7.63 10.30 -20.04
N GLN A 16 -6.71 11.27 -20.04
CA GLN A 16 -5.34 11.07 -19.56
C GLN A 16 -5.32 10.70 -18.07
N ASN A 17 -6.06 11.42 -17.22
CA ASN A 17 -6.17 11.10 -15.79
C ASN A 17 -6.78 9.71 -15.55
N LYS A 18 -7.70 9.25 -16.40
CA LYS A 18 -8.26 7.89 -16.31
C LYS A 18 -7.22 6.84 -16.67
N LYS A 19 -6.42 7.07 -17.71
CA LYS A 19 -5.31 6.17 -18.11
C LYS A 19 -4.26 6.07 -17.01
N GLU A 20 -3.77 7.20 -16.50
CA GLU A 20 -2.82 7.23 -15.37
C GLU A 20 -3.34 6.50 -14.13
N LYS A 21 -4.62 6.70 -13.78
CA LYS A 21 -5.23 5.98 -12.65
C LYS A 21 -5.32 4.48 -12.90
N ALA A 22 -5.58 4.05 -14.13
CA ALA A 22 -5.64 2.65 -14.49
C ALA A 22 -4.24 2.01 -14.44
N GLU A 23 -3.24 2.68 -15.00
CA GLU A 23 -1.83 2.27 -14.97
C GLU A 23 -1.32 2.15 -13.53
N ARG A 24 -1.53 3.18 -12.70
CA ARG A 24 -1.16 3.14 -11.27
C ARG A 24 -1.87 2.02 -10.51
N LYS A 25 -3.12 1.70 -10.88
CA LYS A 25 -3.85 0.58 -10.27
C LYS A 25 -3.27 -0.76 -10.71
N GLN A 26 -2.85 -0.88 -11.97
CA GLN A 26 -2.23 -2.08 -12.50
C GLN A 26 -0.83 -2.29 -11.90
N GLU A 27 -0.01 -1.25 -11.84
CA GLU A 27 1.29 -1.26 -11.17
C GLU A 27 1.17 -1.69 -9.70
N ARG A 28 0.18 -1.17 -8.95
CA ARG A 28 -0.08 -1.62 -7.58
C ARG A 28 -0.48 -3.09 -7.51
N LYS A 29 -1.26 -3.59 -8.47
CA LYS A 29 -1.68 -5.01 -8.51
C LYS A 29 -0.54 -5.94 -8.88
N GLU A 30 0.32 -5.52 -9.79
CA GLU A 30 1.51 -6.27 -10.21
C GLU A 30 2.52 -6.32 -9.05
N ASN A 31 2.82 -5.18 -8.42
CA ASN A 31 3.70 -5.12 -7.25
C ASN A 31 3.12 -5.78 -5.99
N ALA A 32 1.80 -5.93 -5.89
CA ALA A 32 1.17 -6.61 -4.75
C ALA A 32 1.15 -8.14 -4.87
N LYS A 33 1.41 -8.71 -6.05
CA LYS A 33 1.39 -10.17 -6.25
C LYS A 33 2.66 -10.87 -5.77
N ASP A 34 3.78 -10.17 -5.74
CA ASP A 34 5.08 -10.77 -5.41
C ASP A 34 5.55 -10.36 -4.00
N GLY A 35 5.02 -11.04 -2.98
CA GLY A 35 5.79 -11.34 -1.77
C GLY A 35 5.84 -10.31 -0.64
N LYS A 36 4.83 -9.44 -0.49
CA LYS A 36 4.68 -8.63 0.73
C LYS A 36 3.27 -8.77 1.28
N SER A 37 2.91 -9.98 1.69
CA SER A 37 1.71 -10.13 2.53
C SER A 37 1.91 -9.30 3.79
N PHE A 38 0.84 -8.76 4.35
CA PHE A 38 0.90 -8.01 5.61
C PHE A 38 1.55 -8.83 6.73
N ASP A 39 1.33 -10.15 6.72
CA ASP A 39 1.98 -11.09 7.63
C ASP A 39 3.50 -11.15 7.46
N ASP A 40 4.02 -11.08 6.22
CA ASP A 40 5.46 -11.12 5.94
C ASP A 40 6.18 -9.82 6.34
N MET A 41 5.42 -8.74 6.51
CA MET A 41 5.94 -7.44 6.96
C MET A 41 5.97 -7.33 8.50
N ILE A 42 5.26 -8.21 9.21
CA ILE A 42 5.22 -8.22 10.67
C ILE A 42 6.20 -9.28 11.17
N ALA A 43 7.27 -8.83 11.80
CA ALA A 43 8.16 -9.69 12.56
C ALA A 43 7.95 -9.47 14.05
N TYR A 44 7.97 -10.55 14.83
CA TYR A 44 7.94 -10.46 16.28
C TYR A 44 9.36 -10.22 16.81
N LEU A 45 9.47 -9.50 17.91
CA LEU A 45 10.74 -9.29 18.61
C LEU A 45 10.80 -10.22 19.81
N ASP A 46 11.88 -10.97 19.97
CA ASP A 46 12.13 -11.78 21.17
C ASP A 46 12.64 -10.92 22.35
N GLU A 47 12.76 -11.55 23.53
CA GLU A 47 13.24 -10.91 24.77
C GLU A 47 14.67 -10.33 24.65
N ASN A 48 15.43 -10.74 23.63
CA ASN A 48 16.82 -10.33 23.37
C ASN A 48 16.95 -9.36 22.19
N GLY A 49 15.84 -8.89 21.62
CA GLY A 49 15.86 -7.95 20.49
C GLY A 49 16.11 -8.58 19.13
N ASN A 50 15.98 -9.90 18.98
CA ASN A 50 16.10 -10.58 17.69
C ASN A 50 14.73 -10.76 17.01
N LEU A 51 14.74 -10.73 15.67
CA LEU A 51 13.57 -11.02 14.85
C LEU A 51 13.21 -12.50 14.96
N SER A 52 11.97 -12.77 15.33
CA SER A 52 11.40 -14.10 15.50
C SER A 52 10.12 -14.25 14.69
N ASN A 53 9.97 -15.42 14.05
CA ASN A 53 8.75 -15.79 13.33
C ASN A 53 7.63 -16.27 14.27
N LYS A 54 7.91 -16.41 15.58
CA LYS A 54 6.94 -16.88 16.57
C LYS A 54 6.32 -15.69 17.30
N PRO A 55 4.98 -15.67 17.46
CA PRO A 55 4.32 -14.63 18.24
C PRO A 55 4.76 -14.67 19.72
N PRO A 56 4.84 -13.51 20.41
CA PRO A 56 5.17 -13.46 21.83
C PRO A 56 4.06 -14.08 22.66
N ASP A 57 4.43 -14.79 23.72
CA ASP A 57 3.47 -15.46 24.59
C ASP A 57 2.50 -14.45 25.24
N PRO A 58 1.17 -14.67 25.17
CA PRO A 58 0.17 -13.72 25.68
C PRO A 58 0.19 -13.57 27.21
N ARG A 59 0.86 -14.48 27.93
CA ARG A 59 1.08 -14.42 29.38
C ARG A 59 2.27 -13.55 29.76
N LYS A 60 3.21 -13.31 28.83
CA LYS A 60 4.41 -12.48 29.00
C LYS A 60 4.24 -11.11 28.32
N LYS A 61 3.09 -10.47 28.50
CA LYS A 61 2.84 -9.14 27.92
C LYS A 61 3.74 -8.10 28.58
N ILE A 62 4.64 -7.50 27.80
CA ILE A 62 5.41 -6.34 28.22
C ILE A 62 4.50 -5.11 28.08
N ILE A 63 4.15 -4.48 29.20
CA ILE A 63 3.41 -3.21 29.20
C ILE A 63 4.42 -2.10 28.93
N ASN A 64 4.55 -1.69 27.67
CA ASN A 64 5.34 -0.52 27.32
C ASN A 64 4.60 0.72 27.82
N LYS A 65 5.13 1.37 28.86
CA LYS A 65 4.69 2.73 29.23
C LYS A 65 5.15 3.66 28.11
N LEU A 66 4.19 4.32 27.47
CA LEU A 66 4.47 5.47 26.61
C LEU A 66 4.87 6.61 27.55
N GLU A 67 6.10 7.10 27.42
CA GLU A 67 6.57 8.35 28.04
C GLU A 67 6.15 9.56 27.20
#